data_AF-A0AAJ6NMN6-F1
#
_entry.id   AF-A0AAJ6NMN6-F1
#
_cell.length_a   1.000
_cell.length_b   1.000
_cell.length_c   1.000
_cell.angle_alpha   90.00
_cell.angle_beta   90.00
_cell.angle_gamma   90.00
#
_symmetry.space_group_name_H-M   'P 1'
#
loop_
_entity.id
_entity.type
_entity.pdbx_description
1 polymer ?
#
loop_
_entity_poly.entity_id
_entity_poly.type
_entity_poly.pdbx_seq_one_letter_code
_entity_poly.pdbx_strand_id
1 'polypeptide(L)'
;MRGNSDQNLVVLTLYIIGVSYVFNLMVESIDDQVKFAYKKEIVEDQLKEQELQDQIGISFKLNASYSIGKPEEELKELLISIENKSDNLAIYVDWDSSTLVVESTKQSRRVIRKSPGLTRDLGVPQVPSLIAPKKTLSEAVTAENVFERDPVSAIYKPTSPLFDITALKKPQKKLYNDFMNRRNELEFSLQLVIRIAETRMGIPTGINIPPVYIINCPFTVKKLLWTYALPWNKKK
;
A
#
# COMPACT_ATOMS: atom_id res chain seq x y z
N MET A 1 -14.58 -59.99 28.53
CA MET A 1 -14.63 -59.30 27.22
C MET A 1 -14.21 -57.85 27.38
N ARG A 2 -12.90 -57.53 27.36
CA ARG A 2 -12.37 -56.16 27.49
C ARG A 2 -11.47 -55.72 26.32
N GLY A 3 -10.96 -56.63 25.49
CA GLY A 3 -9.98 -56.31 24.44
C GLY A 3 -10.50 -55.48 23.25
N ASN A 4 -11.80 -55.54 22.93
CA ASN A 4 -12.34 -54.87 21.74
C ASN A 4 -12.59 -53.36 21.96
N SER A 5 -12.93 -52.95 23.19
CA SER A 5 -13.23 -51.55 23.51
C SER A 5 -11.96 -50.71 23.57
N ASP A 6 -10.89 -51.24 24.15
CA ASP A 6 -9.61 -50.54 24.30
C ASP A 6 -8.89 -50.40 22.95
N GLN A 7 -8.96 -51.42 22.08
CA GLN A 7 -8.44 -51.33 20.70
C GLN A 7 -9.21 -50.29 19.87
N ASN A 8 -10.53 -50.27 19.96
CA ASN A 8 -11.34 -49.27 19.26
C ASN A 8 -11.04 -47.85 19.75
N LEU A 9 -10.79 -47.67 21.05
CA LEU A 9 -10.41 -46.38 21.61
C LEU A 9 -9.04 -45.92 21.10
N VAL A 10 -8.04 -46.82 21.08
CA VAL A 10 -6.70 -46.50 20.56
C VAL A 10 -6.74 -46.14 19.08
N VAL A 11 -7.49 -46.89 18.27
CA VAL A 11 -7.65 -46.60 16.84
C VAL A 11 -8.36 -45.26 16.63
N LEU A 12 -9.41 -44.96 17.41
CA LEU A 12 -10.11 -43.68 17.35
C LEU A 12 -9.19 -42.51 17.75
N THR A 13 -8.40 -42.67 18.82
CA THR A 13 -7.45 -41.63 19.27
C THR A 13 -6.38 -41.37 18.20
N LEU A 14 -5.77 -42.40 17.64
CA LEU A 14 -4.78 -42.26 16.56
C LEU A 14 -5.39 -41.63 15.31
N TYR A 15 -6.63 -41.99 14.98
CA TYR A 15 -7.37 -41.40 13.87
C TYR A 15 -7.62 -39.91 14.10
N ILE A 16 -8.10 -39.50 15.28
CA ILE A 16 -8.32 -38.10 15.63
C ILE A 16 -7.01 -37.32 15.56
N ILE A 17 -5.91 -37.85 16.12
CA ILE A 17 -4.59 -37.21 16.05
C ILE A 17 -4.14 -37.04 14.61
N GLY A 18 -4.26 -38.09 13.78
CA GLY A 18 -3.89 -38.05 12.36
C GLY A 18 -4.71 -37.04 11.57
N VAL A 19 -6.02 -37.02 11.77
CA VAL A 19 -6.92 -36.04 11.13
C VAL A 19 -6.59 -34.63 11.60
N SER A 20 -6.44 -34.39 12.90
CA SER A 20 -6.05 -33.08 13.43
C SER A 20 -4.69 -32.62 12.92
N TYR A 21 -3.74 -33.53 12.77
CA TYR A 21 -2.42 -33.23 12.21
C TYR A 21 -2.51 -32.80 10.74
N VAL A 22 -3.25 -33.55 9.91
CA VAL A 22 -3.46 -33.19 8.50
C VAL A 22 -4.22 -31.88 8.36
N PHE A 23 -5.24 -31.63 9.20
CA PHE A 23 -5.94 -30.34 9.21
C PHE A 23 -5.00 -29.19 9.60
N ASN A 24 -4.10 -29.40 10.56
CA ASN A 24 -3.14 -28.36 10.95
C ASN A 24 -2.16 -28.07 9.80
N LEU A 25 -1.59 -29.10 9.17
CA LEU A 25 -0.76 -28.94 7.97
C LEU A 25 -1.50 -28.22 6.84
N MET A 26 -2.79 -28.54 6.65
CA MET A 26 -3.61 -27.86 5.66
C MET A 26 -3.74 -26.37 5.99
N VAL A 27 -4.04 -26.00 7.23
CA VAL A 27 -4.15 -24.59 7.63
C VAL A 27 -2.81 -23.86 7.51
N GLU A 28 -1.70 -24.50 7.88
CA GLU A 28 -0.35 -23.93 7.72
C GLU A 28 0.04 -23.75 6.24
N SER A 29 -0.51 -24.55 5.33
CA SER A 29 -0.27 -24.42 3.88
C SER A 29 -1.05 -23.28 3.23
N ILE A 30 -2.02 -22.69 3.93
CA ILE A 30 -2.85 -21.62 3.39
C ILE A 30 -2.09 -20.30 3.44
N ASP A 31 -2.12 -19.57 2.33
CA ASP A 31 -1.41 -18.31 2.20
C ASP A 31 -1.85 -17.26 3.22
N ASP A 32 -0.87 -16.56 3.78
CA ASP A 32 -1.14 -15.45 4.66
C ASP A 32 -1.62 -14.23 3.89
N GLN A 33 -2.87 -13.84 4.11
CA GLN A 33 -3.47 -12.66 3.48
C GLN A 33 -3.40 -11.43 4.39
N VAL A 34 -3.24 -10.25 3.78
CA VAL A 34 -3.28 -8.94 4.43
C VAL A 34 -4.20 -7.99 3.67
N LYS A 35 -4.73 -7.01 4.40
CA LYS A 35 -5.55 -5.93 3.85
C LYS A 35 -4.88 -4.59 4.11
N PHE A 36 -4.81 -3.77 3.08
CA PHE A 36 -4.41 -2.37 3.16
C PHE A 36 -5.66 -1.50 3.23
N ALA A 37 -5.69 -0.56 4.16
CA ALA A 37 -6.81 0.35 4.35
C ALA A 37 -6.31 1.79 4.38
N TYR A 38 -6.84 2.60 3.46
CA TYR A 38 -6.61 4.05 3.44
C TYR A 38 -7.48 4.72 4.51
N LYS A 39 -6.86 5.48 5.42
CA LYS A 39 -7.57 6.23 6.47
C LYS A 39 -8.10 7.56 5.91
N LYS A 40 -9.15 7.46 5.10
CA LYS A 40 -9.74 8.59 4.36
C LYS A 40 -10.16 9.75 5.28
N GLU A 41 -10.76 9.44 6.42
CA GLU A 41 -11.26 10.44 7.38
C GLU A 41 -10.16 11.40 7.86
N ILE A 42 -8.96 10.87 8.15
CA ILE A 42 -7.81 11.69 8.58
C ILE A 42 -7.39 12.69 7.48
N VAL A 43 -7.47 12.27 6.22
CA VAL A 43 -7.12 13.15 5.09
C VAL A 43 -8.20 14.19 4.85
N GLU A 44 -9.48 13.82 5.00
CA GLU A 44 -10.58 14.78 4.89
C GLU A 44 -10.51 15.85 5.99
N ASP A 45 -10.18 15.46 7.22
CA ASP A 45 -9.93 16.40 8.32
C ASP A 45 -8.74 17.32 8.02
N GLN A 46 -7.63 16.76 7.53
CA GLN A 46 -6.46 17.56 7.13
C GLN A 46 -6.79 18.56 6.01
N LEU A 47 -7.54 18.12 4.99
CA LEU A 47 -7.96 18.99 3.89
C LEU A 47 -8.91 20.09 4.37
N LYS A 48 -9.74 19.82 5.37
CA LYS A 48 -10.59 20.82 6.00
C LYS A 48 -9.79 21.86 6.78
N GLU A 49 -8.81 21.43 7.58
CA GLU A 49 -7.92 22.33 8.31
C GLU A 49 -7.10 23.25 7.38
N GLN A 50 -6.77 22.76 6.19
CA GLN A 50 -6.05 23.51 5.15
C GLN A 50 -6.98 24.32 4.22
N GLU A 51 -8.30 24.31 4.45
CA GLU A 51 -9.31 24.97 3.60
C GLU A 51 -9.36 24.45 2.14
N LEU A 52 -8.93 23.21 1.93
CA LEU A 52 -8.82 22.54 0.62
C LEU A 52 -9.91 21.49 0.35
N GLN A 53 -10.76 21.16 1.33
CA GLN A 53 -11.78 20.09 1.24
C GLN A 53 -12.70 20.20 -0.02
N ASP A 54 -13.07 21.43 -0.38
CA ASP A 54 -13.96 21.73 -1.49
C ASP A 54 -13.20 21.89 -2.82
N GLN A 55 -11.87 21.92 -2.77
CA GLN A 55 -10.98 22.16 -3.90
C GLN A 55 -10.32 20.87 -4.40
N ILE A 56 -10.05 19.91 -3.50
CA ILE A 56 -9.26 18.71 -3.78
C ILE A 56 -9.97 17.47 -3.25
N GLY A 57 -9.96 16.38 -4.02
CA GLY A 57 -10.29 15.04 -3.57
C GLY A 57 -9.10 14.10 -3.74
N ILE A 58 -8.78 13.31 -2.73
CA ILE A 58 -7.72 12.29 -2.81
C ILE A 58 -8.29 10.93 -2.46
N SER A 59 -8.06 9.96 -3.33
CA SER A 59 -8.52 8.59 -3.16
C SER A 59 -7.49 7.59 -3.67
N PHE A 60 -7.58 6.36 -3.15
CA PHE A 60 -6.71 5.26 -3.53
C PHE A 60 -7.54 4.03 -3.88
N LYS A 61 -7.15 3.34 -4.94
CA LYS A 61 -7.73 2.05 -5.31
C LYS A 61 -6.85 0.92 -4.77
N LEU A 62 -7.41 0.11 -3.88
CA LEU A 62 -6.75 -1.04 -3.27
C LEU A 62 -7.60 -2.30 -3.50
N ASN A 63 -6.96 -3.44 -3.72
CA ASN A 63 -7.62 -4.74 -3.75
C ASN A 63 -8.09 -5.16 -2.36
N ALA A 64 -9.01 -6.12 -2.30
CA ALA A 64 -9.58 -6.63 -1.06
C ALA A 64 -8.52 -7.26 -0.13
N SER A 65 -7.57 -7.99 -0.72
CA SER A 65 -6.44 -8.61 0.00
C SER A 65 -5.21 -8.75 -0.89
N TYR A 66 -4.07 -8.97 -0.25
CA TYR A 66 -2.77 -9.24 -0.84
C TYR A 66 -2.11 -10.38 -0.07
N SER A 67 -1.33 -11.21 -0.76
CA SER A 67 -0.64 -12.36 -0.16
C SER A 67 0.73 -11.96 0.37
N ILE A 68 1.12 -12.42 1.57
CA ILE A 68 2.46 -12.23 2.10
C ILE A 68 3.40 -13.26 1.48
N GLY A 69 4.56 -12.83 0.97
CA GLY A 69 5.61 -13.73 0.48
C GLY A 69 5.36 -14.29 -0.93
N LYS A 70 4.31 -13.82 -1.62
CA LYS A 70 4.04 -14.11 -3.03
C LYS A 70 4.20 -12.83 -3.85
N PRO A 71 5.36 -12.63 -4.51
CA PRO A 71 5.66 -11.37 -5.17
C PRO A 71 4.62 -10.92 -6.22
N GLU A 72 3.93 -11.85 -6.88
CA GLU A 72 2.89 -11.57 -7.89
C GLU A 72 1.62 -10.93 -7.27
N GLU A 73 1.35 -11.22 -6.00
CA GLU A 73 0.10 -10.89 -5.30
C GLU A 73 0.29 -9.86 -4.17
N GLU A 74 1.51 -9.33 -4.03
CA GLU A 74 1.84 -8.28 -3.07
C GLU A 74 1.53 -6.87 -3.61
N LEU A 75 1.29 -5.92 -2.70
CA LEU A 75 1.08 -4.52 -3.06
C LEU A 75 2.41 -3.90 -3.50
N LYS A 76 2.56 -3.63 -4.80
CA LYS A 76 3.75 -2.97 -5.37
C LYS A 76 3.56 -1.50 -5.68
N GLU A 77 2.32 -1.10 -5.94
CA GLU A 77 1.97 0.22 -6.47
C GLU A 77 0.69 0.71 -5.80
N LEU A 78 0.63 1.99 -5.46
CA LEU A 78 -0.60 2.67 -5.05
C LEU A 78 -1.22 3.34 -6.27
N LEU A 79 -2.45 2.95 -6.59
CA LEU A 79 -3.24 3.64 -7.61
C LEU A 79 -3.92 4.85 -6.95
N ILE A 80 -3.31 6.02 -7.12
CA ILE A 80 -3.81 7.28 -6.58
C ILE A 80 -4.73 7.97 -7.60
N SER A 81 -5.79 8.59 -7.12
CA SER A 81 -6.65 9.48 -7.91
C SER A 81 -6.84 10.79 -7.16
N ILE A 82 -6.39 11.87 -7.79
CA ILE A 82 -6.44 13.24 -7.27
C ILE A 82 -7.41 14.03 -8.15
N GLU A 83 -8.52 14.44 -7.56
CA GLU A 83 -9.56 15.22 -8.21
C GLU A 83 -9.35 16.71 -7.91
N ASN A 84 -9.30 17.52 -8.95
CA ASN A 84 -9.39 18.96 -8.84
C ASN A 84 -10.86 19.37 -8.94
N LYS A 85 -11.46 19.71 -7.81
CA LYS A 85 -12.87 20.14 -7.70
C LYS A 85 -13.05 21.63 -7.94
N SER A 86 -11.96 22.41 -8.02
CA SER A 86 -12.02 23.86 -8.21
C SER A 86 -12.49 24.25 -9.62
N ASP A 87 -12.95 25.50 -9.76
CA ASP A 87 -13.38 26.08 -11.03
C ASP A 87 -12.27 26.85 -11.76
N ASN A 88 -11.28 27.36 -11.02
CA ASN A 88 -10.27 28.28 -11.53
C ASN A 88 -8.82 27.96 -11.11
N LEU A 89 -8.60 26.95 -10.27
CA LEU A 89 -7.28 26.60 -9.76
C LEU A 89 -6.70 25.42 -10.52
N ALA A 90 -5.43 25.51 -10.85
CA ALA A 90 -4.60 24.41 -11.32
C ALA A 90 -3.88 23.79 -10.12
N ILE A 91 -3.87 22.47 -10.04
CA ILE A 91 -3.13 21.73 -9.02
C ILE A 91 -1.92 21.09 -9.67
N TYR A 92 -0.73 21.29 -9.11
CA TYR A 92 0.50 20.64 -9.52
C TYR A 92 0.92 19.65 -8.44
N VAL A 93 1.13 18.40 -8.81
CA VAL A 93 1.63 17.36 -7.91
C VAL A 93 3.13 17.22 -8.09
N ASP A 94 3.89 17.46 -7.02
CA ASP A 94 5.34 17.37 -7.01
C ASP A 94 5.78 15.98 -6.50
N TRP A 95 6.04 15.07 -7.45
CA TRP A 95 6.35 13.68 -7.15
C TRP A 95 7.71 13.49 -6.48
N ASP A 96 8.72 14.26 -6.89
CA ASP A 96 10.06 14.16 -6.32
C ASP A 96 10.14 14.68 -4.88
N SER A 97 9.28 15.64 -4.55
CA SER A 97 9.14 16.14 -3.17
C SER A 97 8.23 15.25 -2.32
N SER A 98 7.45 14.36 -2.94
CA SER A 98 6.57 13.43 -2.25
C SER A 98 7.34 12.24 -1.69
N THR A 99 6.90 11.74 -0.55
CA THR A 99 7.63 10.74 0.22
C THR A 99 6.70 9.63 0.72
N LEU A 100 7.15 8.38 0.62
CA LEU A 100 6.54 7.25 1.30
C LEU A 100 7.26 7.03 2.64
N VAL A 101 6.53 7.09 3.75
CA VAL A 101 7.06 6.91 5.10
C VAL A 101 6.57 5.58 5.68
N VAL A 102 7.51 4.74 6.13
CA VAL A 102 7.22 3.45 6.77
C VAL A 102 7.53 3.54 8.25
N GLU A 103 6.49 3.66 9.09
CA GLU A 103 6.64 3.95 10.53
C GLU A 103 7.46 2.89 11.27
N SER A 104 7.25 1.60 10.96
CA SER A 104 7.97 0.49 11.61
C SER A 104 9.48 0.51 11.38
N THR A 105 9.92 1.00 10.22
CA THR A 105 11.35 1.04 9.83
C THR A 105 11.96 2.43 9.93
N LYS A 106 11.13 3.46 10.17
CA LYS A 106 11.49 4.89 10.12
C LYS A 106 12.16 5.29 8.79
N GLN A 107 11.85 4.56 7.72
CA GLN A 107 12.39 4.85 6.40
C GLN A 107 11.50 5.86 5.69
N SER A 108 12.14 6.86 5.11
CA SER A 108 11.58 7.76 4.11
C SER A 108 12.09 7.31 2.75
N ARG A 109 11.17 7.11 1.80
CA ARG A 109 11.48 6.60 0.46
C ARG A 109 10.92 7.56 -0.58
N ARG A 110 11.73 7.89 -1.58
CA ARG A 110 11.31 8.72 -2.71
C ARG A 110 10.17 8.05 -3.46
N VAL A 111 9.13 8.83 -3.75
CA VAL A 111 7.98 8.38 -4.54
C VAL A 111 8.33 8.46 -6.02
N ILE A 112 8.02 7.41 -6.77
CA ILE A 112 8.20 7.33 -8.21
C ILE A 112 6.85 7.08 -8.86
N ARG A 113 6.45 7.97 -9.77
CA ARG A 113 5.30 7.83 -10.65
C ARG A 113 5.67 6.92 -11.81
N LYS A 114 4.87 5.87 -12.01
CA LYS A 114 5.02 4.96 -13.14
C LYS A 114 4.44 5.60 -14.40
N SER A 115 5.31 6.03 -15.29
CA SER A 115 4.91 6.49 -16.63
C SER A 115 5.01 5.34 -17.66
N PRO A 116 4.24 5.38 -18.77
CA PRO A 116 4.28 4.36 -19.83
C PRO A 116 5.63 4.17 -20.54
N GLY A 117 6.67 4.90 -20.14
CA GLY A 117 8.03 4.79 -20.67
C GLY A 117 9.07 4.71 -19.56
N LEU A 118 8.75 4.01 -18.46
CA LEU A 118 9.63 3.88 -17.30
C LEU A 118 11.08 3.69 -17.72
N THR A 119 11.89 4.65 -17.30
CA THR A 119 13.18 4.98 -17.86
C THR A 119 14.24 3.93 -17.51
N ARG A 120 15.32 3.92 -18.27
CA ARG A 120 16.56 3.21 -17.93
C ARG A 120 17.23 3.73 -16.65
N ASP A 121 16.75 4.84 -16.09
CA ASP A 121 17.37 5.56 -14.99
C ASP A 121 16.31 6.20 -14.08
N LEU A 122 16.30 5.81 -12.80
CA LEU A 122 15.41 6.35 -11.77
C LEU A 122 15.97 7.64 -11.15
N GLY A 123 17.25 7.96 -11.37
CA GLY A 123 17.89 9.18 -10.86
C GLY A 123 17.45 10.46 -11.57
N VAL A 124 16.69 10.35 -12.67
CA VAL A 124 16.17 11.50 -13.39
C VAL A 124 15.04 12.16 -12.57
N PRO A 125 15.04 13.50 -12.45
CA PRO A 125 13.95 14.23 -11.81
C PRO A 125 12.61 14.00 -12.51
N GLN A 126 11.55 13.88 -11.72
CA GLN A 126 10.19 13.72 -12.18
C GLN A 126 9.54 15.08 -12.41
N VAL A 127 9.01 15.27 -13.61
CA VAL A 127 8.22 16.46 -13.94
C VAL A 127 6.92 16.45 -13.12
N PRO A 128 6.54 17.56 -12.46
CA PRO A 128 5.27 17.68 -11.77
C PRO A 128 4.08 17.42 -12.70
N SER A 129 3.03 16.79 -12.18
CA SER A 129 1.80 16.58 -12.94
C SER A 129 0.84 17.75 -12.72
N LEU A 130 0.29 18.30 -13.80
CA LEU A 130 -0.75 19.33 -13.75
C LEU A 130 -2.15 18.70 -13.80
N ILE A 131 -3.04 19.15 -12.92
CA ILE A 131 -4.46 18.81 -12.88
C ILE A 131 -5.26 20.09 -13.13
N ALA A 132 -5.85 20.20 -14.31
CA ALA A 132 -6.70 21.32 -14.67
C ALA A 132 -8.00 21.34 -13.84
N PRO A 133 -8.68 22.50 -13.72
CA PRO A 133 -9.96 22.61 -13.03
C PRO A 133 -10.98 21.55 -13.48
N LYS A 134 -11.72 20.97 -12.54
CA LYS A 134 -12.73 19.90 -12.77
C LYS A 134 -12.18 18.64 -13.46
N LYS A 135 -10.87 18.39 -13.38
CA LYS A 135 -10.23 17.18 -13.92
C LYS A 135 -9.65 16.33 -12.80
N THR A 136 -9.48 15.05 -13.11
CA THR A 136 -8.91 14.07 -12.20
C THR A 136 -7.64 13.50 -12.81
N LEU A 137 -6.60 13.40 -12.00
CA LEU A 137 -5.37 12.71 -12.32
C LEU A 137 -5.39 11.33 -11.66
N SER A 138 -5.25 10.28 -12.47
CA SER A 138 -5.11 8.91 -11.99
C SER A 138 -3.75 8.37 -12.38
N GLU A 139 -2.95 8.01 -11.38
CA GLU A 139 -1.55 7.62 -11.57
C GLU A 139 -1.23 6.41 -10.69
N ALA A 140 -0.28 5.59 -11.16
CA ALA A 140 0.31 4.53 -10.34
C ALA A 140 1.61 5.06 -9.74
N VAL A 141 1.70 5.07 -8.42
CA VAL A 141 2.90 5.51 -7.69
C VAL A 141 3.48 4.38 -6.86
N THR A 142 4.79 4.35 -6.73
CA THR A 142 5.52 3.38 -5.90
C THR A 142 6.72 4.06 -5.26
N ALA A 143 7.56 3.32 -4.54
CA ALA A 143 8.80 3.81 -3.99
C ALA A 143 9.99 3.41 -4.87
N GLU A 144 11.05 4.22 -4.88
CA GLU A 144 12.24 3.97 -5.72
C GLU A 144 12.88 2.61 -5.47
N ASN A 145 13.00 2.20 -4.21
CA ASN A 145 13.59 0.92 -3.81
C ASN A 145 12.74 -0.31 -4.18
N VAL A 146 11.53 -0.09 -4.71
CA VAL A 146 10.65 -1.17 -5.19
C VAL A 146 11.07 -1.65 -6.58
N PHE A 147 11.77 -0.80 -7.33
CA PHE A 147 12.23 -1.10 -8.66
C PHE A 147 13.52 -1.90 -8.67
N GLU A 148 13.57 -2.90 -9.54
CA GLU A 148 14.80 -3.58 -9.93
C GLU A 148 14.95 -3.52 -11.44
N ARG A 149 16.20 -3.47 -11.90
CA ARG A 149 16.50 -3.46 -13.33
C ARG A 149 16.34 -4.87 -13.88
N ASP A 150 15.40 -5.02 -14.81
CA ASP A 150 15.21 -6.29 -15.51
C ASP A 150 16.45 -6.61 -16.36
N PRO A 151 17.11 -7.77 -16.15
CA PRO A 151 18.33 -8.12 -16.87
C PRO A 151 18.11 -8.30 -18.38
N VAL A 152 16.88 -8.61 -18.81
CA VAL A 152 16.57 -8.87 -20.23
C VAL A 152 16.22 -7.58 -20.96
N SER A 153 15.23 -6.84 -20.45
CA SER A 153 14.76 -5.61 -21.10
C SER A 153 15.60 -4.38 -20.77
N ALA A 154 16.46 -4.45 -19.75
CA ALA A 154 17.23 -3.33 -19.20
C ALA A 154 16.37 -2.15 -18.72
N ILE A 155 15.07 -2.38 -18.49
CA ILE A 155 14.09 -1.41 -17.97
C ILE A 155 13.85 -1.73 -16.49
N TYR A 156 13.66 -0.71 -15.67
CA TYR A 156 13.29 -0.90 -14.27
C TYR A 156 11.85 -1.42 -14.18
N LYS A 157 11.59 -2.41 -13.32
CA LYS A 157 10.25 -2.93 -13.05
C LYS A 157 10.04 -3.07 -11.54
N PRO A 158 8.83 -2.82 -11.03
CA PRO A 158 8.54 -3.01 -9.63
C PRO A 158 8.46 -4.52 -9.37
N THR A 159 9.43 -5.04 -8.61
CA THR A 159 9.56 -6.48 -8.33
C THR A 159 9.29 -6.80 -6.88
N SER A 160 9.75 -5.94 -5.96
CA SER A 160 9.54 -6.09 -4.53
C SER A 160 8.21 -5.47 -4.07
N PRO A 161 7.72 -5.79 -2.87
CA PRO A 161 6.55 -5.14 -2.31
C PRO A 161 6.86 -3.72 -1.84
N LEU A 162 5.88 -2.82 -1.98
CA LEU A 162 5.94 -1.46 -1.43
C LEU A 162 6.15 -1.48 0.09
N PHE A 163 5.54 -2.46 0.75
CA PHE A 163 5.67 -2.72 2.18
C PHE A 163 6.02 -4.20 2.42
N ASP A 164 7.31 -4.48 2.64
CA ASP A 164 7.80 -5.85 2.87
C ASP A 164 7.60 -6.29 4.34
N ILE A 165 6.58 -7.09 4.56
CA ILE A 165 6.27 -7.66 5.88
C ILE A 165 7.27 -8.77 6.23
N THR A 166 7.74 -9.53 5.23
CA THR A 166 8.66 -10.65 5.45
C THR A 166 10.03 -10.19 5.90
N ALA A 167 10.47 -9.02 5.43
CA ALA A 167 11.69 -8.36 5.88
C ALA A 167 11.70 -8.05 7.39
N LEU A 168 10.54 -7.96 8.05
CA LEU A 168 10.45 -7.72 9.50
C LEU A 168 10.84 -8.94 10.35
N LYS A 169 10.82 -10.15 9.76
CA LYS A 169 10.99 -11.44 10.49
C LYS A 169 12.31 -11.53 11.26
N LYS A 170 13.38 -10.93 10.74
CA LYS A 170 14.72 -10.92 11.36
C LYS A 170 14.95 -9.71 12.27
N PRO A 171 14.94 -8.45 11.77
CA PRO A 171 15.29 -7.28 12.55
C PRO A 171 14.26 -6.93 13.63
N GLN A 172 12.98 -7.26 13.41
CA GLN A 172 11.87 -6.89 14.29
C GLN A 172 10.94 -8.09 14.55
N LYS A 173 11.54 -9.23 14.94
CA LYS A 173 10.82 -10.51 15.14
C LYS A 173 9.58 -10.38 16.04
N LYS A 174 9.65 -9.57 17.09
CA LYS A 174 8.51 -9.31 17.98
C LYS A 174 7.35 -8.64 17.23
N LEU A 175 7.63 -7.56 16.49
CA LEU A 175 6.62 -6.85 15.72
C LEU A 175 6.00 -7.74 14.64
N TYR A 176 6.84 -8.52 13.93
CA TYR A 176 6.37 -9.52 12.96
C TYR A 176 5.42 -10.52 13.61
N ASN A 177 5.81 -11.12 14.75
CA ASN A 177 4.98 -12.09 15.45
C ASN A 177 3.67 -11.47 15.95
N ASP A 178 3.70 -10.25 16.48
CA ASP A 178 2.51 -9.56 16.95
C ASP A 178 1.56 -9.24 15.79
N PHE A 179 2.08 -8.85 14.63
CA PHE A 179 1.31 -8.65 13.40
C PHE A 179 0.68 -9.95 12.88
N MET A 180 1.46 -11.03 12.77
CA MET A 180 0.97 -12.34 12.30
C MET A 180 -0.11 -12.91 13.23
N ASN A 181 0.01 -12.65 14.54
CA ASN A 181 -0.98 -13.01 15.54
C ASN A 181 -2.16 -12.03 15.62
N ARG A 182 -2.24 -11.03 14.73
CA ARG A 182 -3.31 -10.00 14.67
C ARG A 182 -3.43 -9.16 15.96
N ARG A 183 -2.34 -9.03 16.72
CA ARG A 183 -2.30 -8.20 17.93
C ARG A 183 -2.03 -6.73 17.59
N ASN A 184 -1.20 -6.50 16.58
CA ASN A 184 -0.83 -5.17 16.12
C ASN A 184 -1.10 -5.02 14.63
N GLU A 185 -1.39 -3.79 14.22
CA GLU A 185 -1.45 -3.36 12.83
C GLU A 185 -0.14 -2.65 12.48
N LEU A 186 0.20 -2.63 11.18
CA LEU A 186 1.34 -1.88 10.69
C LEU A 186 0.85 -0.63 9.96
N GLU A 187 1.66 0.42 9.98
CA GLU A 187 1.28 1.71 9.41
C GLU A 187 2.38 2.22 8.47
N PHE A 188 1.95 2.89 7.42
CA PHE A 188 2.79 3.68 6.54
C PHE A 188 1.95 4.82 5.97
N SER A 189 2.59 5.84 5.42
CA SER A 189 1.89 6.95 4.80
C SER A 189 2.54 7.39 3.50
N LEU A 190 1.74 8.02 2.64
CA LEU A 190 2.20 8.78 1.49
C LEU A 190 2.05 10.26 1.82
N GLN A 191 3.16 10.96 1.96
CA GLN A 191 3.21 12.42 2.07
C GLN A 191 3.22 13.00 0.66
N LEU A 192 2.05 13.47 0.23
CA LEU A 192 1.84 14.05 -1.09
C LEU A 192 2.10 15.55 -1.05
N VAL A 193 2.99 16.02 -1.92
CA VAL A 193 3.30 17.44 -2.05
C VAL A 193 2.56 18.03 -3.24
N ILE A 194 1.76 19.07 -3.00
CA ILE A 194 1.00 19.76 -4.03
C ILE A 194 1.23 21.27 -4.00
N ARG A 195 1.11 21.89 -5.17
CA ARG A 195 1.10 23.35 -5.35
C ARG A 195 -0.19 23.75 -6.05
N ILE A 196 -0.77 24.86 -5.65
CA ILE A 196 -2.00 25.39 -6.21
C ILE A 196 -1.71 26.73 -6.88
N ALA A 197 -2.20 26.94 -8.08
CA ALA A 197 -2.03 28.20 -8.82
C ALA A 197 -3.32 28.59 -9.56
N GLU A 198 -3.60 29.88 -9.69
CA GLU A 198 -4.74 30.35 -10.47
C GLU A 198 -4.47 30.25 -11.98
N THR A 199 -5.45 29.76 -12.73
CA THR A 199 -5.31 29.54 -14.19
C THR A 199 -5.36 30.82 -15.04
N ARG A 200 -5.83 31.95 -14.49
CA ARG A 200 -6.09 33.18 -15.25
C ARG A 200 -5.04 34.28 -15.08
N MET A 201 -4.05 34.10 -14.22
CA MET A 201 -2.94 35.03 -14.08
C MET A 201 -1.66 34.32 -14.51
N GLY A 202 -1.10 34.72 -15.65
CA GLY A 202 0.31 34.43 -15.93
C GLY A 202 1.11 34.87 -14.72
N ILE A 203 1.88 33.96 -14.13
CA ILE A 203 2.59 34.15 -12.87
C ILE A 203 3.27 35.53 -12.88
N PRO A 204 2.81 36.52 -12.10
CA PRO A 204 3.51 37.79 -12.01
C PRO A 204 4.85 37.50 -11.33
N THR A 205 5.95 37.65 -12.07
CA THR A 205 7.29 37.54 -11.51
C THR A 205 7.45 38.58 -10.40
N GLY A 206 7.45 38.15 -9.14
CA GLY A 206 7.82 39.01 -8.02
C GLY A 206 7.11 38.80 -6.68
N ILE A 207 6.01 38.05 -6.56
CA ILE A 207 5.31 37.87 -5.26
C ILE A 207 4.79 36.44 -5.06
N ASN A 208 5.17 35.89 -3.90
CA ASN A 208 4.76 34.66 -3.20
C ASN A 208 4.85 33.31 -3.94
N ILE A 209 5.80 32.49 -3.49
CA ILE A 209 5.78 31.03 -3.63
C ILE A 209 4.37 30.55 -3.23
N PRO A 210 3.59 29.88 -4.10
CA PRO A 210 2.29 29.35 -3.71
C PRO A 210 2.49 28.39 -2.53
N PRO A 211 1.59 28.38 -1.53
CA PRO A 211 1.73 27.54 -0.35
C PRO A 211 1.84 26.09 -0.83
N VAL A 212 3.02 25.52 -0.63
CA VAL A 212 3.24 24.09 -0.85
C VAL A 212 2.45 23.38 0.25
N TYR A 213 1.45 22.59 -0.14
CA TYR A 213 0.70 21.79 0.82
C TYR A 213 1.27 20.38 0.85
N ILE A 214 1.51 19.90 2.06
CA ILE A 214 1.90 18.51 2.31
C ILE A 214 0.68 17.81 2.90
N ILE A 215 0.13 16.87 2.15
CA ILE A 215 -1.03 16.08 2.56
C ILE A 215 -0.54 14.68 2.95
N ASN A 216 -0.69 14.33 4.22
CA ASN A 216 -0.28 13.03 4.73
C ASN A 216 -1.43 12.04 4.50
N CYS A 217 -1.20 11.02 3.69
CA CYS A 217 -2.18 9.98 3.38
C CYS A 217 -1.80 8.69 4.13
N PRO A 218 -2.31 8.46 5.36
CA PRO A 218 -1.98 7.27 6.14
C PRO A 218 -2.73 6.02 5.70
N PHE A 219 -2.06 4.88 5.82
CA PHE A 219 -2.57 3.55 5.56
C PHE A 219 -2.32 2.63 6.74
N THR A 220 -3.26 1.74 7.01
CA THR A 220 -3.05 0.59 7.91
C THR A 220 -2.98 -0.71 7.13
N VAL A 221 -2.12 -1.60 7.61
CA VAL A 221 -1.98 -2.96 7.14
C VAL A 221 -2.46 -3.88 8.25
N LYS A 222 -3.44 -4.72 7.93
CA LYS A 222 -4.03 -5.68 8.87
C LYS A 222 -3.87 -7.10 8.35
N LYS A 223 -3.48 -8.03 9.23
CA LYS A 223 -3.47 -9.46 8.92
C LYS A 223 -4.91 -9.99 8.88
N LEU A 224 -5.26 -10.66 7.78
CA LEU A 224 -6.56 -11.32 7.64
C LEU A 224 -6.51 -12.75 8.18
N LEU A 225 -7.71 -13.26 8.50
CA LEU A 225 -7.92 -14.68 8.79
C LEU A 225 -7.54 -15.54 7.59
N TRP A 226 -7.04 -16.76 7.84
CA TRP A 226 -6.73 -17.73 6.80
C TRP A 226 -7.92 -18.03 5.87
N THR A 227 -9.15 -17.90 6.38
CA THR A 227 -10.38 -18.12 5.59
C THR A 227 -10.53 -17.16 4.40
N TYR A 228 -9.82 -16.03 4.39
CA TYR A 228 -9.80 -15.10 3.27
C TYR A 228 -8.92 -15.56 2.11
N ALA A 229 -7.98 -16.47 2.35
CA ALA A 229 -7.13 -17.05 1.30
C ALA A 229 -7.84 -18.14 0.48
N LEU A 230 -9.02 -18.59 0.93
CA LEU A 230 -9.75 -19.68 0.28
C LEU A 230 -10.37 -19.22 -1.05
N PRO A 231 -10.30 -20.05 -2.11
CA PRO A 231 -10.63 -19.62 -3.48
C PRO A 231 -12.09 -19.19 -3.67
N TRP A 232 -13.01 -19.66 -2.82
CA TRP A 232 -14.42 -19.28 -2.86
C TRP A 232 -14.75 -17.95 -2.17
N ASN A 233 -13.80 -17.35 -1.44
CA ASN A 233 -14.01 -16.10 -0.70
C ASN A 233 -13.53 -14.84 -1.46
N LYS A 234 -13.13 -14.98 -2.74
CA LYS A 234 -12.58 -13.89 -3.58
C LYS A 234 -13.57 -12.77 -3.95
N LYS A 235 -14.79 -12.76 -3.41
CA LYS A 235 -15.89 -11.86 -3.82
C LYS A 235 -16.38 -10.87 -2.75
N LYS A 236 -15.64 -10.63 -1.67
CA LYS A 236 -16.01 -9.64 -0.65
C LYS A 236 -14.93 -8.59 -0.42
#